data_AF-A0A8T5A735-F1
#
_entry.id   AF-A0A8T5A735-F1
#
_cell.length_a   1.000
_cell.length_b   1.000
_cell.length_c   1.000
_cell.angle_alpha   90.00
_cell.angle_beta   90.00
_cell.angle_gamma   90.00
#
_symmetry.space_group_name_H-M   'P 1'
#
loop_
_entity.id
_entity.type
_entity.pdbx_description
1 polymer ?
#
loop_
_entity_poly.entity_id
_entity_poly.type
_entity_poly.pdbx_seq_one_letter_code
_entity_poly.pdbx_strand_id
1 'polypeptide(L)'
;MDLLHIIEEVSGIPHTLWRYEEGEGPSFHVWIARLDFLGELIKAAEEVRPIVEERIRSFEEAGRDEESLFKELCFCILTANYTAEGGIKIQEALGEGLLTLERERLSEELRRLGHRYPEARAGYIVEARRLHGRLKETLRNMDEMEAREWLVREVKGLGYKEASHFLRNTGSKNLAILDRHILRFLLEKRLITEIPRSLNKSLYMRLEALMRAIAGEMGITPAELDLYIWYMMTGKILK
;
A
#
# COMPACT_ATOMS: atom_id res chain seq x y z
N MET A 1 -4.03 2.42 36.18
CA MET A 1 -3.14 1.38 35.63
C MET A 1 -3.74 1.04 34.28
N ASP A 2 -3.02 1.30 33.21
CA ASP A 2 -3.49 1.05 31.84
C ASP A 2 -3.68 -0.47 31.65
N LEU A 3 -4.78 -0.88 31.01
CA LEU A 3 -5.04 -2.29 30.70
C LEU A 3 -3.88 -2.91 29.93
N LEU A 4 -3.27 -2.14 29.02
CA LEU A 4 -2.11 -2.58 28.27
C LEU A 4 -0.94 -2.91 29.20
N HIS A 5 -0.64 -2.01 30.14
CA HIS A 5 0.44 -2.19 31.10
C HIS A 5 0.25 -3.43 31.98
N ILE A 6 -0.98 -3.70 32.42
CA ILE A 6 -1.30 -4.92 33.21
C ILE A 6 -1.04 -6.17 32.38
N ILE A 7 -1.49 -6.19 31.12
CA ILE A 7 -1.31 -7.35 30.23
C ILE A 7 0.17 -7.60 30.00
N GLU A 8 0.94 -6.55 29.69
CA GLU A 8 2.38 -6.65 29.45
C GLU A 8 3.15 -7.11 30.68
N GLU A 9 2.82 -6.61 31.87
CA GLU A 9 3.42 -7.02 33.14
C GLU A 9 3.18 -8.52 33.43
N VAL A 10 1.97 -9.01 33.15
CA VAL A 10 1.59 -10.41 33.39
C VAL A 10 2.18 -11.35 32.34
N SER A 11 2.17 -10.95 31.06
CA SER A 11 2.61 -11.83 29.98
C SER A 11 4.11 -11.76 29.69
N GLY A 12 4.77 -10.66 30.05
CA GLY A 12 6.17 -10.38 29.67
C GLY A 12 6.36 -10.20 28.16
N ILE A 13 5.32 -9.79 27.43
CA ILE A 13 5.29 -9.72 25.96
C ILE A 13 4.65 -8.37 25.57
N PRO A 14 5.21 -7.62 24.60
CA PRO A 14 4.61 -6.38 24.13
C PRO A 14 3.24 -6.63 23.49
N HIS A 15 2.32 -5.69 23.70
CA HIS A 15 1.00 -5.71 23.09
C HIS A 15 0.71 -4.36 22.44
N THR A 16 -0.28 -4.31 21.55
CA THR A 16 -0.82 -3.03 21.09
C THR A 16 -2.34 -3.07 21.09
N LEU A 17 -2.92 -1.90 21.34
CA LEU A 17 -4.35 -1.67 21.29
C LEU A 17 -4.65 -0.87 20.04
N TRP A 18 -5.66 -1.29 19.28
CA TRP A 18 -6.19 -0.45 18.22
C TRP A 18 -7.70 -0.43 18.26
N ARG A 19 -8.23 0.74 17.89
CA ARG A 19 -9.65 0.99 17.76
C ARG A 19 -9.95 1.24 16.30
N TYR A 20 -11.00 0.59 15.83
CA TYR A 20 -11.69 0.98 14.61
C TYR A 20 -13.11 1.35 15.01
N GLU A 21 -13.51 2.59 14.76
CA GLU A 21 -14.88 3.06 15.01
C GLU A 21 -15.75 2.76 13.79
N GLU A 22 -16.76 1.92 13.98
CA GLU A 22 -17.83 1.73 13.02
C GLU A 22 -19.13 2.20 13.69
N GLY A 23 -19.55 3.46 13.42
CA GLY A 23 -20.83 4.03 13.86
C GLY A 23 -20.78 5.05 15.02
N GLU A 24 -21.82 5.89 15.12
CA GLU A 24 -21.99 7.00 16.09
C GLU A 24 -22.61 6.55 17.44
N GLY A 25 -22.23 5.38 17.96
CA GLY A 25 -22.76 4.81 19.20
C GLY A 25 -21.89 5.05 20.44
N PRO A 26 -22.43 4.92 21.67
CA PRO A 26 -21.66 5.06 22.93
C PRO A 26 -20.77 3.84 23.23
N SER A 27 -20.90 2.75 22.48
CA SER A 27 -20.11 1.52 22.62
C SER A 27 -18.92 1.51 21.66
N PHE A 28 -17.74 1.12 22.16
CA PHE A 28 -16.55 0.95 21.34
C PHE A 28 -15.96 -0.45 21.50
N HIS A 29 -15.40 -0.97 20.41
CA HIS A 29 -14.63 -2.20 20.41
C HIS A 29 -13.13 -1.86 20.43
N VAL A 30 -12.40 -2.49 21.34
CA VAL A 30 -10.93 -2.45 21.37
C VAL A 30 -10.42 -3.82 20.98
N TRP A 31 -9.43 -3.83 20.10
CA TRP A 31 -8.72 -5.04 19.72
C TRP A 31 -7.34 -5.01 20.33
N ILE A 32 -6.86 -6.18 20.77
CA ILE A 32 -5.55 -6.36 21.38
C ILE A 32 -4.76 -7.34 20.52
N ALA A 33 -3.54 -6.96 20.16
CA ALA A 33 -2.62 -7.80 19.42
C ALA A 33 -1.38 -8.05 20.26
N ARG A 34 -0.95 -9.31 20.29
CA ARG A 34 0.34 -9.70 20.85
C ARG A 34 1.42 -9.43 19.82
N LEU A 35 2.51 -8.81 20.25
CA LEU A 35 3.63 -8.41 19.39
C LEU A 35 4.93 -9.14 19.76
N ASP A 36 4.85 -10.45 20.01
CA ASP A 36 6.00 -11.32 20.29
C ASP A 36 7.02 -11.42 19.14
N PHE A 37 6.63 -10.95 17.94
CA PHE A 37 7.47 -10.87 16.75
C PHE A 37 8.20 -9.52 16.58
N LEU A 38 7.96 -8.53 17.45
CA LEU A 38 8.46 -7.16 17.25
C LEU A 38 9.99 -7.11 17.16
N GLY A 39 10.69 -7.91 17.96
CA GLY A 39 12.17 -7.98 17.92
C GLY A 39 12.72 -8.50 16.59
N GLU A 40 12.04 -9.46 15.95
CA GLU A 40 12.41 -9.96 14.62
C GLU A 40 12.23 -8.87 13.56
N LEU A 41 11.11 -8.15 13.62
CA LEU A 41 10.78 -7.07 12.71
C LEU A 41 11.73 -5.86 12.86
N ILE A 42 12.08 -5.47 14.09
CA ILE A 42 13.07 -4.42 14.37
C ILE A 42 14.43 -4.80 13.78
N LYS A 43 14.88 -6.04 14.02
CA LYS A 43 16.17 -6.51 13.48
C LYS A 43 16.20 -6.46 11.94
N ALA A 44 15.12 -6.91 11.29
CA ALA A 44 15.00 -6.83 9.84
C ALA A 44 14.99 -5.37 9.35
N ALA A 45 14.31 -4.47 10.08
CA ALA A 45 14.28 -3.05 9.75
C ALA A 45 15.65 -2.39 9.85
N GLU A 46 16.44 -2.71 10.89
CA GLU A 46 17.80 -2.20 11.05
C GLU A 46 18.74 -2.63 9.91
N GLU A 47 18.62 -3.88 9.44
CA GLU A 47 19.45 -4.43 8.36
C GLU A 47 19.31 -3.64 7.04
N VAL A 48 18.10 -3.17 6.75
CA VAL A 48 17.78 -2.53 5.46
C VAL A 48 17.37 -1.07 5.57
N ARG A 49 17.49 -0.45 6.76
CA ARG A 49 17.07 0.94 7.02
C ARG A 49 17.61 1.93 5.97
N PRO A 50 18.91 1.94 5.60
CA PRO A 50 19.41 2.90 4.60
C PRO A 50 18.72 2.76 3.23
N ILE A 51 18.42 1.53 2.82
CA ILE A 51 17.75 1.22 1.54
C ILE A 51 16.29 1.68 1.58
N VAL A 52 15.62 1.46 2.72
CA VAL A 52 14.23 1.91 2.93
C VAL A 52 14.14 3.44 2.95
N GLU A 53 15.04 4.12 3.65
CA GLU A 53 15.09 5.58 3.69
C GLU A 53 15.32 6.19 2.29
N GLU A 54 16.22 5.60 1.49
CA GLU A 54 16.44 6.00 0.11
C GLU A 54 15.19 5.78 -0.75
N ARG A 55 14.54 4.63 -0.58
CA ARG A 55 13.29 4.32 -1.29
C ARG A 55 12.18 5.31 -0.93
N ILE A 56 12.00 5.64 0.35
CA ILE A 56 11.02 6.63 0.80
C ILE A 56 11.31 8.02 0.20
N ARG A 57 12.57 8.45 0.16
CA ARG A 57 12.96 9.70 -0.53
C ARG A 57 12.60 9.68 -2.02
N SER A 58 12.83 8.55 -2.70
CA SER A 58 12.47 8.42 -4.11
C SER A 58 10.96 8.55 -4.36
N PHE A 59 10.12 8.13 -3.41
CA PHE A 59 8.67 8.31 -3.51
C PHE A 59 8.24 9.75 -3.33
N GLU A 60 8.86 10.46 -2.39
CA GLU A 60 8.63 11.90 -2.22
C GLU A 60 9.04 12.69 -3.46
N GLU A 61 10.12 12.30 -4.13
CA GLU A 61 10.56 12.89 -5.39
C GLU A 61 9.58 12.61 -6.54
N ALA A 62 9.13 11.36 -6.68
CA ALA A 62 8.15 10.97 -7.70
C ALA A 62 6.81 11.74 -7.58
N GLY A 63 6.41 12.11 -6.36
CA GLY A 63 5.23 12.94 -6.11
C GLY A 63 5.38 14.43 -6.51
N ARG A 64 6.59 14.89 -6.83
CA ARG A 64 6.85 16.32 -7.14
C ARG A 64 6.50 16.70 -8.56
N ASP A 65 6.56 15.79 -9.52
CA ASP A 65 6.25 16.10 -10.91
C ASP A 65 5.04 15.31 -11.41
N GLU A 66 4.24 15.97 -12.26
CA GLU A 66 2.96 15.45 -12.75
C GLU A 66 3.13 14.23 -13.66
N GLU A 67 4.25 14.16 -14.39
CA GLU A 67 4.55 13.08 -15.33
C GLU A 67 4.92 11.79 -14.58
N SER A 68 5.82 11.87 -13.60
CA SER A 68 6.17 10.73 -12.75
C SER A 68 4.98 10.26 -11.92
N LEU A 69 4.19 11.19 -11.41
CA LEU A 69 2.97 10.88 -10.66
C LEU A 69 1.98 10.11 -11.55
N PHE A 70 1.75 10.55 -12.80
CA PHE A 70 0.88 9.81 -13.72
C PHE A 70 1.47 8.45 -14.15
N LYS A 71 2.78 8.36 -14.35
CA LYS A 71 3.48 7.09 -14.61
C LYS A 71 3.33 6.12 -13.44
N GLU A 72 3.36 6.62 -12.21
CA GLU A 72 3.14 5.80 -11.02
C GLU A 72 1.68 5.32 -10.90
N LEU A 73 0.71 6.16 -11.29
CA LEU A 73 -0.68 5.73 -11.41
C LEU A 73 -0.82 4.57 -12.41
N CYS A 74 -0.18 4.69 -13.58
CA CYS A 74 -0.15 3.61 -14.57
C CYS A 74 0.48 2.33 -14.00
N PHE A 75 1.57 2.45 -13.24
CA PHE A 75 2.22 1.33 -12.57
C PHE A 75 1.27 0.62 -11.59
N CYS A 76 0.56 1.35 -10.73
CA CYS A 76 -0.40 0.77 -9.79
C CYS A 76 -1.59 0.09 -10.48
N ILE A 77 -2.06 0.64 -11.61
CA ILE A 77 -3.08 -0.02 -12.45
C ILE A 77 -2.53 -1.37 -12.95
N LEU A 78 -1.29 -1.41 -13.45
CA LEU A 78 -0.66 -2.62 -13.97
C LEU A 78 -0.41 -3.66 -12.87
N THR A 79 0.04 -3.26 -11.68
CA THR A 79 0.38 -4.18 -10.58
C THR A 79 -0.84 -4.67 -9.80
N ALA A 80 -2.04 -4.17 -10.10
CA ALA A 80 -3.29 -4.70 -9.58
C ALA A 80 -3.43 -6.20 -9.91
N ASN A 81 -3.24 -7.04 -8.89
CA ASN A 81 -3.10 -8.48 -9.01
C ASN A 81 -2.05 -8.90 -10.07
N TYR A 82 -0.88 -8.29 -10.09
CA TYR A 82 0.25 -8.67 -10.93
C TYR A 82 1.55 -8.52 -10.14
N THR A 83 2.68 -8.97 -10.67
CA THR A 83 3.96 -8.86 -9.95
C THR A 83 4.53 -7.45 -10.09
N ALA A 84 5.15 -6.93 -9.02
CA ALA A 84 5.84 -5.64 -9.06
C ALA A 84 6.93 -5.63 -10.14
N GLU A 85 7.72 -6.70 -10.24
CA GLU A 85 8.75 -6.88 -11.27
C GLU A 85 8.17 -6.83 -12.70
N GLY A 86 7.01 -7.46 -12.92
CA GLY A 86 6.32 -7.40 -14.20
C GLY A 86 5.83 -5.99 -14.53
N GLY A 87 5.32 -5.26 -13.53
CA GLY A 87 4.93 -3.86 -13.67
C GLY A 87 6.12 -2.96 -14.02
N ILE A 88 7.25 -3.13 -13.33
CA ILE A 88 8.50 -2.38 -13.58
C ILE A 88 8.97 -2.63 -15.01
N LYS A 89 9.07 -3.90 -15.43
CA LYS A 89 9.45 -4.27 -16.79
C LYS A 89 8.57 -3.61 -17.85
N ILE A 90 7.26 -3.57 -17.64
CA ILE A 90 6.32 -2.94 -18.58
C ILE A 90 6.53 -1.42 -18.60
N GLN A 91 6.66 -0.79 -17.43
CA GLN A 91 6.87 0.64 -17.31
C GLN A 91 8.16 1.08 -18.00
N GLU A 92 9.25 0.34 -17.83
CA GLU A 92 10.54 0.57 -18.51
C GLU A 92 10.45 0.35 -20.02
N ALA A 93 9.78 -0.72 -20.46
CA ALA A 93 9.71 -1.07 -21.87
C ALA A 93 8.81 -0.11 -22.67
N LEU A 94 7.75 0.43 -22.06
CA LEU A 94 6.80 1.29 -22.75
C LEU A 94 7.06 2.78 -22.54
N GLY A 95 7.52 3.20 -21.35
CA GLY A 95 7.76 4.61 -21.03
C GLY A 95 6.57 5.50 -21.42
N GLU A 96 6.82 6.49 -22.27
CA GLU A 96 5.80 7.40 -22.85
C GLU A 96 4.70 6.68 -23.64
N GLY A 97 4.94 5.45 -24.07
CA GLY A 97 3.94 4.60 -24.71
C GLY A 97 2.71 4.35 -23.84
N LEU A 98 2.85 4.39 -22.51
CA LEU A 98 1.71 4.32 -21.58
C LEU A 98 0.75 5.51 -21.74
N LEU A 99 1.26 6.68 -22.15
CA LEU A 99 0.50 7.90 -22.36
C LEU A 99 0.04 8.08 -23.82
N THR A 100 0.81 7.56 -24.77
CA THR A 100 0.66 7.91 -26.19
C THR A 100 0.06 6.81 -27.05
N LEU A 101 0.23 5.53 -26.71
CA LEU A 101 -0.28 4.44 -27.55
C LEU A 101 -1.81 4.39 -27.51
N GLU A 102 -2.42 4.15 -28.66
CA GLU A 102 -3.85 3.83 -28.76
C GLU A 102 -4.19 2.56 -27.99
N ARG A 103 -5.44 2.43 -27.52
CA ARG A 103 -5.87 1.37 -26.60
C ARG A 103 -5.54 -0.03 -27.12
N GLU A 104 -5.83 -0.29 -28.39
CA GLU A 104 -5.60 -1.59 -29.04
C GLU A 104 -4.11 -1.92 -29.05
N ARG A 105 -3.28 -0.94 -29.43
CA ARG A 105 -1.82 -1.13 -29.48
C ARG A 105 -1.21 -1.29 -28.10
N LEU A 106 -1.67 -0.51 -27.13
CA LEU A 106 -1.26 -0.66 -25.73
C LEU A 106 -1.61 -2.06 -25.23
N SER A 107 -2.81 -2.56 -25.51
CA SER A 107 -3.21 -3.93 -25.15
C SER A 107 -2.31 -4.98 -25.80
N GLU A 108 -1.94 -4.84 -27.08
CA GLU A 108 -1.02 -5.76 -27.75
C GLU A 108 0.36 -5.78 -27.07
N GLU A 109 0.91 -4.61 -26.76
CA GLU A 109 2.21 -4.48 -26.10
C GLU A 109 2.18 -5.05 -24.67
N LEU A 110 1.12 -4.77 -23.90
CA LEU A 110 0.93 -5.38 -22.58
C LEU A 110 0.88 -6.90 -22.66
N ARG A 111 0.20 -7.46 -23.67
CA ARG A 111 0.15 -8.91 -23.90
C ARG A 111 1.53 -9.46 -24.25
N ARG A 112 2.25 -8.80 -25.17
CA ARG A 112 3.60 -9.17 -25.60
C ARG A 112 4.59 -9.16 -24.44
N LEU A 113 4.44 -8.21 -23.51
CA LEU A 113 5.29 -8.09 -22.33
C LEU A 113 4.89 -9.04 -21.18
N GLY A 114 3.81 -9.80 -21.34
CA GLY A 114 3.40 -10.89 -20.44
C GLY A 114 2.29 -10.52 -19.44
N HIS A 115 1.64 -9.37 -19.58
CA HIS A 115 0.55 -8.99 -18.70
C HIS A 115 -0.67 -9.90 -18.93
N ARG A 116 -1.24 -10.43 -17.84
CA ARG A 116 -2.32 -11.44 -17.87
C ARG A 116 -3.73 -10.89 -18.19
N TYR A 117 -3.93 -9.58 -18.05
CA TYR A 117 -5.19 -8.87 -18.37
C TYR A 117 -4.96 -7.63 -19.25
N PRO A 118 -4.39 -7.79 -20.45
CA PRO A 118 -3.90 -6.66 -21.24
C PRO A 118 -5.02 -5.71 -21.69
N GLU A 119 -6.18 -6.22 -22.10
CA GLU A 119 -7.29 -5.42 -22.63
C GLU A 119 -7.92 -4.53 -21.55
N ALA A 120 -8.10 -5.09 -20.36
CA ALA A 120 -8.66 -4.38 -19.22
C ALA A 120 -7.69 -3.29 -18.74
N ARG A 121 -6.39 -3.61 -18.59
CA ARG A 121 -5.39 -2.63 -18.15
C ARG A 121 -5.16 -1.53 -19.16
N ALA A 122 -5.11 -1.84 -20.45
CA ALA A 122 -5.04 -0.82 -21.48
C ALA A 122 -6.26 0.12 -21.43
N GLY A 123 -7.46 -0.44 -21.25
CA GLY A 123 -8.68 0.37 -21.07
C GLY A 123 -8.61 1.31 -19.86
N TYR A 124 -8.16 0.81 -18.72
CA TYR A 124 -8.04 1.62 -17.49
C TYR A 124 -6.97 2.71 -17.61
N ILE A 125 -5.81 2.41 -18.20
CA ILE A 125 -4.75 3.39 -18.43
C ILE A 125 -5.23 4.49 -19.37
N VAL A 126 -5.84 4.14 -20.50
CA VAL A 126 -6.35 5.11 -21.47
C VAL A 126 -7.42 6.00 -20.84
N GLU A 127 -8.32 5.44 -20.05
CA GLU A 127 -9.32 6.22 -19.31
C GLU A 127 -8.68 7.16 -18.28
N ALA A 128 -7.65 6.68 -17.56
CA ALA A 128 -6.94 7.46 -16.56
C ALA A 128 -6.21 8.67 -17.16
N ARG A 129 -5.85 8.66 -18.46
CA ARG A 129 -5.20 9.81 -19.15
C ARG A 129 -5.99 11.11 -19.04
N ARG A 130 -7.31 11.05 -18.77
CA ARG A 130 -8.11 12.24 -18.44
C ARG A 130 -7.52 13.04 -17.26
N LEU A 131 -6.77 12.40 -16.37
CA LEU A 131 -6.18 13.00 -15.18
C LEU A 131 -4.75 13.49 -15.40
N HIS A 132 -4.10 13.10 -16.50
CA HIS A 132 -2.75 13.55 -16.83
C HIS A 132 -2.69 15.08 -16.97
N GLY A 133 -1.72 15.71 -16.31
CA GLY A 133 -1.59 17.16 -16.27
C GLY A 133 -2.37 17.85 -15.13
N ARG A 134 -3.20 17.12 -14.39
CA ARG A 134 -4.14 17.67 -13.38
C ARG A 134 -4.16 16.90 -12.07
N LEU A 135 -3.52 15.74 -11.99
CA LEU A 135 -3.64 14.82 -10.87
C LEU A 135 -3.02 15.41 -9.60
N LYS A 136 -1.84 16.04 -9.70
CA LYS A 136 -1.22 16.72 -8.57
C LYS A 136 -2.07 17.88 -8.04
N GLU A 137 -2.66 18.67 -8.93
CA GLU A 137 -3.55 19.77 -8.53
C GLU A 137 -4.82 19.24 -7.87
N THR A 138 -5.40 18.17 -8.43
CA THR A 138 -6.61 17.54 -7.91
C THR A 138 -6.42 17.02 -6.49
N LEU A 139 -5.26 16.41 -6.20
CA LEU A 139 -4.96 15.82 -4.89
C LEU A 139 -4.42 16.85 -3.88
N ARG A 140 -4.05 18.07 -4.29
CA ARG A 140 -3.29 19.03 -3.47
C ARG A 140 -3.95 19.38 -2.13
N ASN A 141 -5.28 19.47 -2.10
CA ASN A 141 -6.05 19.92 -0.94
C ASN A 141 -6.74 18.77 -0.20
N MET A 142 -6.42 17.52 -0.55
CA MET A 142 -6.96 16.34 0.11
C MET A 142 -5.93 15.80 1.10
N ASP A 143 -6.39 15.36 2.26
CA ASP A 143 -5.52 14.53 3.11
C ASP A 143 -5.32 13.12 2.48
N GLU A 144 -4.41 12.32 3.03
CA GLU A 144 -4.09 11.00 2.47
C GLU A 144 -5.32 10.07 2.41
N MET A 145 -6.23 10.16 3.37
CA MET A 145 -7.43 9.33 3.43
C MET A 145 -8.47 9.78 2.41
N GLU A 146 -8.69 11.10 2.29
CA GLU A 146 -9.55 11.71 1.28
C GLU A 146 -9.04 11.43 -0.14
N ALA A 147 -7.73 11.59 -0.37
CA ALA A 147 -7.09 11.30 -1.64
C ALA A 147 -7.28 9.83 -2.04
N ARG A 148 -7.16 8.90 -1.08
CA ARG A 148 -7.40 7.48 -1.33
C ARG A 148 -8.85 7.22 -1.73
N GLU A 149 -9.81 7.75 -0.98
CA GLU A 149 -11.24 7.58 -1.29
C GLU A 149 -11.59 8.17 -2.67
N TRP A 150 -10.99 9.31 -3.01
CA TRP A 150 -11.14 9.92 -4.33
C TRP A 150 -10.58 9.01 -5.44
N LEU A 151 -9.36 8.48 -5.28
CA LEU A 151 -8.74 7.59 -6.27
C LEU A 151 -9.54 6.31 -6.49
N VAL A 152 -10.02 5.67 -5.41
CA VAL A 152 -10.85 4.45 -5.49
C VAL A 152 -12.15 4.71 -6.26
N ARG A 153 -12.72 5.91 -6.12
CA ARG A 153 -13.95 6.29 -6.83
C ARG A 153 -13.69 6.67 -8.28
N GLU A 154 -12.64 7.44 -8.55
CA GLU A 154 -12.44 8.13 -9.83
C GLU A 154 -11.58 7.34 -10.83
N VAL A 155 -10.72 6.43 -10.37
CA VAL A 155 -9.79 5.70 -11.22
C VAL A 155 -10.21 4.24 -11.33
N LYS A 156 -10.71 3.84 -12.50
CA LYS A 156 -11.04 2.44 -12.74
C LYS A 156 -9.81 1.55 -12.61
N GLY A 157 -10.00 0.42 -11.93
CA GLY A 157 -8.94 -0.54 -11.68
C GLY A 157 -8.17 -0.32 -10.38
N LEU A 158 -8.42 0.76 -9.64
CA LEU A 158 -7.87 0.97 -8.29
C LEU A 158 -8.87 0.51 -7.22
N GLY A 159 -8.45 -0.44 -6.38
CA GLY A 159 -9.06 -0.66 -5.08
C GLY A 159 -8.30 0.09 -3.98
N TYR A 160 -8.69 -0.11 -2.73
CA TYR A 160 -8.02 0.50 -1.58
C TYR A 160 -6.52 0.22 -1.53
N LYS A 161 -6.12 -1.01 -1.84
CA LYS A 161 -4.71 -1.41 -1.87
C LYS A 161 -3.95 -0.64 -2.95
N GLU A 162 -4.43 -0.64 -4.20
CA GLU A 162 -3.77 0.07 -5.30
C GLU A 162 -3.74 1.59 -5.09
N ALA A 163 -4.80 2.18 -4.52
CA ALA A 163 -4.83 3.61 -4.21
C ALA A 163 -3.86 3.97 -3.07
N SER A 164 -3.82 3.19 -1.98
CA SER A 164 -2.79 3.34 -0.94
C SER A 164 -1.38 3.17 -1.50
N HIS A 165 -1.20 2.20 -2.41
CA HIS A 165 0.09 1.92 -3.05
C HIS A 165 0.57 3.10 -3.89
N PHE A 166 -0.31 3.64 -4.74
CA PHE A 166 -0.04 4.85 -5.51
C PHE A 166 0.36 6.02 -4.61
N LEU A 167 -0.44 6.31 -3.58
CA LEU A 167 -0.20 7.42 -2.68
C LEU A 167 1.13 7.27 -1.93
N ARG A 168 1.47 6.06 -1.49
CA ARG A 168 2.76 5.76 -0.86
C ARG A 168 3.91 6.03 -1.83
N ASN A 169 3.80 5.53 -3.06
CA ASN A 169 4.82 5.70 -4.09
C ASN A 169 4.95 7.13 -4.60
N THR A 170 4.04 8.03 -4.20
CA THR A 170 4.11 9.47 -4.45
C THR A 170 4.31 10.30 -3.16
N GLY A 171 4.72 9.66 -2.06
CA GLY A 171 5.20 10.33 -0.85
C GLY A 171 4.28 10.32 0.38
N SER A 172 3.08 9.73 0.29
CA SER A 172 2.22 9.54 1.47
C SER A 172 2.82 8.51 2.43
N LYS A 173 2.70 8.75 3.74
CA LYS A 173 3.37 7.90 4.75
C LYS A 173 2.43 7.17 5.68
N ASN A 174 1.17 7.58 5.77
CA ASN A 174 0.25 7.16 6.82
C ASN A 174 -0.78 6.11 6.38
N LEU A 175 -0.69 5.63 5.14
CA LEU A 175 -1.57 4.59 4.61
C LEU A 175 -0.89 3.22 4.58
N ALA A 176 -1.62 2.19 4.97
CA ALA A 176 -1.17 0.81 4.84
C ALA A 176 -1.55 0.25 3.45
N ILE A 177 -0.68 -0.61 2.91
CA ILE A 177 -0.90 -1.33 1.65
C ILE A 177 -1.18 -2.80 2.00
N LEU A 178 -2.45 -3.19 2.09
CA LEU A 178 -2.81 -4.56 2.49
C LEU A 178 -2.79 -5.52 1.30
N ASP A 179 -1.59 -5.89 0.87
CA ASP A 179 -1.37 -6.82 -0.22
C ASP A 179 -1.24 -8.29 0.27
N ARG A 180 -0.98 -9.22 -0.65
CA ARG A 180 -0.83 -10.64 -0.31
C ARG A 180 0.38 -10.96 0.58
N HIS A 181 1.42 -10.12 0.59
CA HIS A 181 2.60 -10.31 1.44
C HIS A 181 2.30 -9.81 2.84
N ILE A 182 1.68 -8.64 2.97
CA ILE A 182 1.22 -8.11 4.27
C ILE A 182 0.19 -9.06 4.90
N LEU A 183 -0.82 -9.50 4.15
CA LEU A 183 -1.82 -10.45 4.68
C LEU A 183 -1.20 -11.80 5.10
N ARG A 184 -0.16 -12.28 4.40
CA ARG A 184 0.58 -13.49 4.80
C ARG A 184 1.39 -13.25 6.08
N PHE A 185 2.06 -12.11 6.19
CA PHE A 185 2.74 -11.73 7.43
C PHE A 185 1.77 -11.71 8.61
N LEU A 186 0.61 -11.05 8.45
CA LEU A 186 -0.42 -11.01 9.50
C LEU A 186 -0.90 -12.42 9.90
N LEU A 187 -1.03 -13.34 8.94
CA LEU A 187 -1.38 -14.73 9.23
C LEU A 187 -0.25 -15.47 9.96
N GLU A 188 1.00 -15.36 9.48
CA GLU A 188 2.17 -16.02 10.07
C GLU A 188 2.40 -15.56 11.52
N LYS A 189 2.17 -14.28 11.80
CA LYS A 189 2.25 -13.70 13.15
C LYS A 189 0.95 -13.86 13.96
N ARG A 190 -0.03 -14.63 13.46
CA ARG A 190 -1.31 -14.96 14.12
C ARG A 190 -2.15 -13.73 14.50
N LEU A 191 -1.99 -12.64 13.77
CA LEU A 191 -2.80 -11.42 13.90
C LEU A 191 -4.15 -11.54 13.18
N ILE A 192 -4.24 -12.44 12.20
CA ILE A 192 -5.47 -12.90 11.57
C ILE A 192 -5.50 -14.43 11.57
N THR A 193 -6.69 -15.03 11.57
CA THR A 193 -6.87 -16.49 11.59
C THR A 193 -6.85 -17.11 10.20
N GLU A 194 -7.22 -16.34 9.17
CA GLU A 194 -7.22 -16.74 7.77
C GLU A 194 -7.03 -15.51 6.88
N ILE A 195 -6.54 -15.71 5.66
CA ILE A 195 -6.46 -14.64 4.66
C ILE A 195 -7.86 -14.42 4.07
N PRO A 196 -8.45 -13.22 4.21
CA PRO A 196 -9.77 -12.93 3.65
C PRO A 196 -9.78 -13.11 2.13
N ARG A 197 -10.84 -13.72 1.59
CA ARG A 197 -11.02 -13.85 0.12
C ARG A 197 -11.11 -12.48 -0.58
N SER A 198 -11.60 -11.47 0.13
CA SER A 198 -11.73 -10.10 -0.33
C SER A 198 -11.65 -9.13 0.85
N LEU A 199 -11.08 -7.95 0.63
CA LEU A 199 -11.08 -6.85 1.61
C LEU A 199 -12.17 -5.85 1.23
N ASN A 200 -13.28 -5.84 1.98
CA ASN A 200 -14.21 -4.71 1.92
C ASN A 200 -13.63 -3.50 2.67
N LYS A 201 -14.27 -2.33 2.54
CA LYS A 201 -13.80 -1.07 3.17
C LYS A 201 -13.59 -1.23 4.68
N SER A 202 -14.59 -1.75 5.41
CA SER A 202 -14.55 -1.93 6.86
C SER A 202 -13.37 -2.80 7.31
N LEU A 203 -13.20 -3.96 6.67
CA LEU A 203 -12.09 -4.86 6.95
C LEU A 203 -10.73 -4.25 6.60
N TYR A 204 -10.63 -3.53 5.48
CA TYR A 204 -9.41 -2.82 5.08
C TYR A 204 -9.02 -1.78 6.14
N MET A 205 -9.95 -0.93 6.56
CA MET A 205 -9.69 0.10 7.58
C MET A 205 -9.31 -0.51 8.93
N ARG A 206 -9.95 -1.61 9.33
CA ARG A 206 -9.62 -2.31 10.57
C ARG A 206 -8.19 -2.88 10.56
N LEU A 207 -7.79 -3.50 9.46
CA LEU A 207 -6.43 -4.03 9.30
C LEU A 207 -5.40 -2.90 9.12
N GLU A 208 -5.75 -1.80 8.46
CA GLU A 208 -4.89 -0.61 8.39
C GLU A 208 -4.66 -0.01 9.79
N ALA A 209 -5.69 0.07 10.64
CA ALA A 209 -5.55 0.55 12.00
C ALA A 209 -4.60 -0.35 12.83
N LEU A 210 -4.65 -1.67 12.64
CA LEU A 210 -3.67 -2.60 13.21
C LEU A 210 -2.25 -2.30 12.70
N MET A 211 -2.07 -2.10 11.39
CA MET A 211 -0.77 -1.77 10.81
C MET A 211 -0.21 -0.45 11.34
N ARG A 212 -1.07 0.57 11.51
CA ARG A 212 -0.69 1.85 12.14
C ARG A 212 -0.25 1.67 13.59
N ALA A 213 -0.96 0.84 14.35
CA ALA A 213 -0.60 0.53 15.74
C ALA A 213 0.78 -0.15 15.81
N ILE A 214 1.04 -1.17 14.98
CA ILE A 214 2.35 -1.84 14.89
C ILE A 214 3.46 -0.84 14.52
N ALA A 215 3.22 0.02 13.53
CA ALA A 215 4.18 1.05 13.13
C ALA A 215 4.45 2.04 14.28
N GLY A 216 3.42 2.41 15.04
CA GLY A 216 3.49 3.26 16.22
C GLY A 216 4.39 2.69 17.32
N GLU A 217 4.27 1.40 17.64
CA GLU A 217 5.15 0.72 18.62
C GLU A 217 6.62 0.74 18.21
N MET A 218 6.88 0.80 16.90
CA MET A 218 8.23 0.89 16.34
C MET A 218 8.74 2.32 16.15
N GLY A 219 7.87 3.33 16.31
CA GLY A 219 8.20 4.73 16.01
C GLY A 219 8.47 5.01 14.53
N ILE A 220 7.85 4.24 13.63
CA ILE A 220 7.98 4.40 12.16
C ILE A 220 6.63 4.66 11.51
N THR A 221 6.64 5.00 10.22
CA THR A 221 5.42 5.19 9.43
C THR A 221 4.90 3.88 8.83
N PRO A 222 3.58 3.76 8.55
CA PRO A 222 3.03 2.65 7.78
C PRO A 222 3.73 2.39 6.44
N ALA A 223 4.20 3.44 5.77
CA ALA A 223 4.95 3.32 4.52
C ALA A 223 6.30 2.61 4.69
N GLU A 224 7.02 2.88 5.79
CA GLU A 224 8.26 2.18 6.13
C GLU A 224 7.99 0.74 6.58
N LEU A 225 6.97 0.55 7.42
CA LEU A 225 6.55 -0.78 7.89
C LEU A 225 6.22 -1.72 6.71
N ASP A 226 5.52 -1.21 5.69
CA ASP A 226 5.24 -1.99 4.47
C ASP A 226 6.52 -2.51 3.82
N LEU A 227 7.54 -1.66 3.65
CA LEU A 227 8.80 -2.05 3.01
C LEU A 227 9.59 -3.05 3.86
N TYR A 228 9.59 -2.91 5.19
CA TYR A 228 10.25 -3.86 6.08
C TYR A 228 9.58 -5.23 6.06
N ILE A 229 8.25 -5.27 6.11
CA ILE A 229 7.53 -6.55 6.00
C ILE A 229 7.74 -7.16 4.61
N TRP A 230 7.71 -6.36 3.54
CA TRP A 230 8.02 -6.84 2.20
C TRP A 230 9.42 -7.48 2.12
N TYR A 231 10.42 -6.85 2.71
CA TYR A 231 11.76 -7.39 2.81
C TYR A 231 11.78 -8.73 3.57
N MET A 232 11.13 -8.82 4.72
CA MET A 232 11.02 -10.09 5.47
C MET A 232 10.34 -11.20 4.66
N MET A 233 9.30 -10.85 3.89
CA MET A 233 8.50 -11.83 3.14
C MET A 233 9.12 -12.24 1.80
N THR A 234 10.07 -11.46 1.25
CA THR A 234 10.55 -11.65 -0.13
C THR A 234 12.07 -11.55 -0.30
N GLY A 235 12.79 -11.04 0.70
CA GLY A 235 14.21 -10.68 0.61
C GLY A 235 14.49 -9.48 -0.30
N LYS A 236 13.47 -8.72 -0.72
CA LYS A 236 13.60 -7.61 -1.67
C LYS A 236 12.89 -6.35 -1.17
N ILE A 237 13.43 -5.20 -1.55
CA ILE A 237 12.79 -3.88 -1.40
C ILE A 237 12.50 -3.35 -2.80
N LEU A 238 11.23 -3.33 -3.17
CA LEU A 238 10.75 -2.82 -4.45
C LEU A 238 9.97 -1.51 -4.23
N LYS A 239 8.96 -1.26 -5.06
CA LYS A 239 8.04 -0.15 -4.93
C LYS A 239 6.61 -0.61 -4.99
#